data_AF-A0A519M8A7-F1
#
_entry.id   AF-A0A519M8A7-F1
#
_cell.length_a   1.000
_cell.length_b   1.000
_cell.length_c   1.000
_cell.angle_alpha   90.00
_cell.angle_beta   90.00
_cell.angle_gamma   90.00
#
_symmetry.space_group_name_H-M   'P 1'
#
loop_
_entity.id
_entity.type
_entity.pdbx_description
1 polymer ?
#
loop_
_entity_poly.entity_id
_entity_poly.type
_entity_poly.pdbx_seq_one_letter_code
_entity_poly.pdbx_strand_id
1 'polypeptide(L)'
;MTRFVTLLTLLVAAPLSRSIGYADRSSARSLLDSKLNNPELQRAWAKFSRAVQTNDLPALHQLSAGCIACIDCVTNTPAEATAFETYQKKHPNTWYDTLYGSLGFIPTQAFWQRDGRLIFDAKTKSRLLNSAKLRFAANDHNKAGYVAPCLILPAQAASTHVYEVLLTYIDPYPGGRGEEGMQKAFAFVKTKQGYKFCGYSTIP
;
A
#
# COMPACT_ATOMS: atom_id res chain seq x y z
N MET A 1 -13.09 -85.44 -37.77
CA MET A 1 -14.36 -85.32 -37.01
C MET A 1 -14.07 -84.93 -35.56
N THR A 2 -14.10 -83.64 -35.22
CA THR A 2 -14.69 -83.11 -33.97
C THR A 2 -14.66 -81.58 -34.01
N ARG A 3 -15.80 -80.96 -33.72
CA ARG A 3 -16.04 -79.51 -33.59
C ARG A 3 -15.79 -79.08 -32.13
N PHE A 4 -15.44 -77.82 -31.90
CA PHE A 4 -15.88 -76.93 -30.78
C PHE A 4 -15.35 -75.51 -31.12
N VAL A 5 -16.16 -74.55 -31.58
CA VAL A 5 -17.09 -73.64 -30.87
C VAL A 5 -16.39 -72.69 -29.87
N THR A 6 -16.15 -71.47 -30.37
CA THR A 6 -16.40 -70.13 -29.80
C THR A 6 -15.90 -69.78 -28.38
N LEU A 7 -15.14 -68.68 -28.26
CA LEU A 7 -15.55 -67.54 -27.42
C LEU A 7 -14.89 -66.23 -27.87
N LEU A 8 -15.74 -65.25 -28.18
CA LEU A 8 -15.44 -63.85 -28.43
C LEU A 8 -15.24 -63.16 -27.07
N THR A 9 -14.21 -62.33 -26.89
CA THR A 9 -14.16 -61.40 -25.74
C THR A 9 -13.68 -60.04 -26.20
N LEU A 10 -14.51 -59.04 -25.91
CA LEU A 10 -14.38 -57.65 -26.33
C LEU A 10 -13.16 -56.95 -25.70
N LEU A 11 -12.49 -56.14 -26.52
CA LEU A 11 -11.63 -55.04 -26.05
C LEU A 11 -12.47 -53.99 -25.31
N VAL A 12 -12.05 -53.61 -24.11
CA VAL A 12 -12.44 -52.35 -23.47
C VAL A 12 -11.17 -51.51 -23.31
N ALA A 13 -11.09 -50.44 -24.10
CA ALA A 13 -10.05 -49.43 -24.00
C ALA A 13 -10.33 -48.52 -22.78
N ALA A 14 -9.34 -48.35 -21.91
CA ALA A 14 -9.40 -47.40 -20.80
C ALA A 14 -8.91 -46.00 -21.28
N PRO A 15 -9.61 -44.91 -20.93
CA PRO A 15 -9.18 -43.56 -21.29
C PRO A 15 -8.07 -43.05 -20.37
N LEU A 16 -6.94 -42.66 -20.98
CA LEU A 16 -5.89 -41.86 -20.34
C LEU A 16 -6.45 -40.48 -19.99
N SER A 17 -6.81 -40.28 -18.72
CA SER A 17 -7.17 -38.96 -18.21
C SER A 17 -5.90 -38.16 -17.92
N ARG A 18 -5.68 -37.11 -18.71
CA ARG A 18 -4.67 -36.07 -18.48
C ARG A 18 -5.06 -35.24 -17.25
N SER A 19 -4.30 -35.36 -16.17
CA SER A 19 -4.34 -34.40 -15.06
C SER A 19 -3.56 -33.16 -15.49
N ILE A 20 -4.28 -32.08 -15.79
CA ILE A 20 -3.73 -30.74 -15.94
C ILE A 20 -3.22 -30.34 -14.55
N GLY A 21 -1.89 -30.27 -14.38
CA GLY A 21 -1.25 -29.80 -13.17
C GLY A 21 -1.68 -28.37 -12.87
N TYR A 22 -2.37 -28.19 -11.75
CA TYR A 22 -2.61 -26.89 -11.16
C TYR A 22 -1.26 -26.23 -10.85
N ALA A 23 -1.00 -25.10 -11.51
CA ALA A 23 0.14 -24.26 -11.18
C ALA A 23 0.08 -23.88 -9.69
N ASP A 24 1.21 -24.11 -9.06
CA ASP A 24 1.45 -23.99 -7.63
C ASP A 24 1.14 -22.57 -7.12
N ARG A 25 0.10 -22.48 -6.27
CA ARG A 25 -0.28 -21.26 -5.53
C ARG A 25 0.74 -20.88 -4.44
N SER A 26 1.83 -21.65 -4.26
CA SER A 26 2.85 -21.38 -3.24
C SER A 26 3.70 -20.14 -3.54
N SER A 27 3.92 -19.78 -4.82
CA SER A 27 4.83 -18.68 -5.17
C SER A 27 4.27 -17.29 -4.81
N ALA A 28 2.94 -17.14 -4.77
CA ALA A 28 2.29 -15.88 -4.41
C ALA A 28 2.35 -15.57 -2.90
N ARG A 29 2.45 -16.58 -2.04
CA ARG A 29 2.59 -16.38 -0.58
C ARG A 29 4.03 -16.03 -0.17
N SER A 30 5.03 -16.44 -0.94
CA SER A 30 6.44 -16.20 -0.61
C SER A 30 6.86 -14.72 -0.68
N LEU A 31 6.11 -13.85 -1.35
CA LEU A 31 6.45 -12.42 -1.49
C LEU A 31 5.90 -11.54 -0.36
N LEU A 32 4.98 -12.05 0.46
CA LEU A 32 4.35 -11.29 1.56
C LEU A 32 5.11 -11.40 2.90
N ASP A 33 6.01 -12.39 3.03
CA ASP A 33 6.67 -12.75 4.30
C ASP A 33 8.17 -12.46 4.37
N SER A 34 8.81 -11.94 3.32
CA SER A 34 10.18 -11.45 3.47
C SER A 34 10.16 -10.11 4.20
N LYS A 35 10.41 -10.13 5.51
CA LYS A 35 10.64 -8.91 6.30
C LYS A 35 11.75 -8.10 5.62
N LEU A 36 11.40 -6.97 5.00
CA LEU A 36 12.38 -6.15 4.29
C LEU A 36 13.47 -5.72 5.28
N ASN A 37 14.70 -6.17 5.05
CA ASN A 37 15.85 -5.76 5.85
C ASN A 37 16.45 -4.47 5.26
N ASN A 38 15.81 -3.34 5.53
CA ASN A 38 16.27 -2.02 5.10
C ASN A 38 16.58 -1.14 6.33
N PRO A 39 17.83 -1.17 6.84
CA PRO A 39 18.20 -0.44 8.05
C PRO A 39 18.18 1.09 7.85
N GLU A 40 18.34 1.58 6.63
CA GLU A 40 18.24 3.01 6.34
C GLU A 40 16.79 3.50 6.49
N LEU A 41 15.83 2.76 5.93
CA LEU A 41 14.40 3.06 6.07
C LEU A 41 13.96 2.95 7.52
N GLN A 42 14.42 1.94 8.26
CA GLN A 42 14.11 1.80 9.70
C GLN A 42 14.63 2.99 10.51
N ARG A 43 15.84 3.48 10.24
CA ARG A 43 16.37 4.70 10.88
C ARG A 43 15.57 5.94 10.51
N ALA A 44 15.19 6.07 9.24
CA ALA A 44 14.37 7.20 8.78
C ALA A 44 12.98 7.19 9.44
N TRP A 45 12.34 6.02 9.50
CA TRP A 45 11.09 5.81 10.22
C TRP A 45 11.22 6.16 11.69
N ALA A 46 12.26 5.71 12.39
CA ALA A 46 12.46 6.04 13.80
C ALA A 46 12.59 7.56 14.04
N LYS A 47 13.30 8.28 13.16
CA LYS A 47 13.41 9.75 13.23
C LYS A 47 12.06 10.41 12.97
N PHE A 48 11.36 10.00 11.92
CA PHE A 48 10.04 10.49 11.55
C PHE A 48 9.03 10.28 12.68
N SER A 49 8.92 9.05 13.18
CA SER A 49 8.02 8.67 14.27
C SER A 49 8.26 9.47 15.55
N ARG A 50 9.52 9.74 15.91
CA ARG A 50 9.85 10.60 17.06
C ARG A 50 9.38 12.04 16.82
N ALA A 51 9.66 12.60 15.64
CA ALA A 51 9.20 13.95 15.30
C ALA A 51 7.66 14.05 15.33
N VAL A 52 6.94 13.02 14.89
CA VAL A 52 5.47 12.94 15.00
C VAL A 52 5.04 12.90 16.47
N GLN A 53 5.68 12.08 17.31
CA GLN A 53 5.33 11.96 18.73
C GLN A 53 5.55 13.28 19.48
N THR A 54 6.60 14.03 19.16
CA THR A 54 6.94 15.31 19.80
C THR A 54 6.30 16.52 19.12
N ASN A 55 5.51 16.32 18.06
CA ASN A 55 4.97 17.39 17.21
C ASN A 55 6.04 18.36 16.70
N ASP A 56 7.24 17.85 16.37
CA ASP A 56 8.35 18.65 15.85
C ASP A 56 8.10 18.99 14.37
N LEU A 57 7.28 20.03 14.13
CA LEU A 57 6.93 20.47 12.79
C LEU A 57 8.17 20.77 11.92
N PRO A 58 9.19 21.53 12.38
CA PRO A 58 10.41 21.74 11.60
C PRO A 58 11.07 20.43 11.14
N ALA A 59 11.21 19.44 12.03
CA ALA A 59 11.77 18.14 11.65
C ALA A 59 10.85 17.39 10.68
N LEU A 60 9.53 17.42 10.88
CA LEU A 60 8.56 16.79 9.98
C LEU A 60 8.61 17.37 8.57
N HIS A 61 8.73 18.68 8.44
CA HIS A 61 8.95 19.34 7.16
C HIS A 61 10.24 18.87 6.48
N GLN A 62 11.33 18.75 7.23
CA GLN A 62 12.61 18.28 6.70
C GLN A 62 12.60 16.79 6.32
N LEU A 63 11.82 15.97 7.03
CA LEU A 63 11.71 14.53 6.81
C LEU A 63 10.64 14.17 5.76
N SER A 64 9.83 15.14 5.32
CA SER A 64 8.87 15.00 4.23
C SER A 64 9.46 15.38 2.88
N ALA A 65 8.83 14.91 1.80
CA ALA A 65 9.09 15.40 0.45
C ALA A 65 8.46 16.79 0.23
N GLY A 66 8.48 17.33 -0.99
CA GLY A 66 7.87 18.64 -1.30
C GLY A 66 6.34 18.63 -1.21
N CYS A 67 5.73 17.50 -1.56
CA CYS A 67 4.31 17.22 -1.38
C CYS A 67 4.11 15.78 -0.88
N ILE A 68 2.90 15.51 -0.37
CA ILE A 68 2.46 14.23 0.15
C ILE A 68 1.30 13.73 -0.71
N ALA A 69 1.43 12.53 -1.26
CA ALA A 69 0.34 11.83 -1.92
C ALA A 69 -0.65 11.31 -0.86
N CYS A 70 -1.86 11.86 -0.81
CA CYS A 70 -2.87 11.51 0.17
C CYS A 70 -4.27 11.68 -0.42
N ILE A 71 -4.79 10.61 -1.02
CA ILE A 71 -6.14 10.58 -1.59
C ILE A 71 -7.19 10.69 -0.47
N ASP A 72 -6.96 9.98 0.64
CA ASP A 72 -7.80 10.02 1.84
C ASP A 72 -7.93 11.43 2.44
N CYS A 73 -6.93 12.30 2.21
CA CYS A 73 -6.96 13.68 2.69
C CYS A 73 -7.98 14.56 1.95
N VAL A 74 -8.40 14.18 0.74
CA VAL A 74 -9.39 14.95 -0.05
C VAL A 74 -10.80 14.84 0.53
N THR A 75 -11.04 13.84 1.38
CA THR A 75 -12.35 13.55 2.01
C THR A 75 -12.26 13.32 3.52
N ASN A 76 -11.19 13.80 4.17
CA ASN A 76 -10.84 13.49 5.55
C ASN A 76 -11.80 14.11 6.58
N THR A 77 -12.48 15.19 6.20
CA THR A 77 -13.53 15.84 7.01
C THR A 77 -14.88 15.83 6.29
N PRO A 78 -16.01 15.94 7.02
CA PRO A 78 -17.34 16.02 6.40
C PRO A 78 -17.48 17.17 5.40
N ALA A 79 -16.82 18.30 5.66
CA ALA A 79 -16.83 19.46 4.76
C ALA A 79 -16.05 19.17 3.47
N GLU A 80 -14.88 18.54 3.56
CA GLU A 80 -14.07 18.12 2.42
C GLU A 80 -14.79 17.04 1.60
N ALA A 81 -15.39 16.04 2.25
CA ALA A 81 -16.21 15.03 1.59
C ALA A 81 -17.36 15.67 0.79
N THR A 82 -18.11 16.59 1.41
CA THR A 82 -19.20 17.32 0.74
C THR A 82 -18.70 18.16 -0.44
N ALA A 83 -17.57 18.85 -0.26
CA ALA A 83 -16.95 19.64 -1.32
C ALA A 83 -16.48 18.76 -2.49
N PHE A 84 -15.91 17.59 -2.19
CA PHE A 84 -15.46 16.65 -3.20
C PHE A 84 -16.63 16.00 -3.95
N GLU A 85 -17.71 15.61 -3.26
CA GLU A 85 -18.95 15.16 -3.92
C GLU A 85 -19.51 16.22 -4.88
N THR A 86 -19.48 17.49 -4.46
CA THR A 86 -19.89 18.61 -5.31
C THR A 86 -18.97 18.75 -6.52
N TYR A 87 -17.66 18.59 -6.33
CA TYR A 87 -16.68 18.59 -7.42
C TYR A 87 -16.95 17.45 -8.41
N GLN A 88 -17.18 16.23 -7.94
CA GLN A 88 -17.50 15.08 -8.78
C GLN A 88 -18.75 15.32 -9.63
N LYS A 89 -19.81 15.89 -9.06
CA LYS A 89 -21.04 16.25 -9.79
C LYS A 89 -20.80 17.29 -10.89
N LYS A 90 -19.87 18.24 -10.68
CA LYS A 90 -19.51 19.26 -11.67
C LYS A 90 -18.54 18.75 -12.73
N HIS A 91 -17.75 17.72 -12.42
CA HIS A 91 -16.68 17.19 -13.26
C HIS A 91 -16.81 15.66 -13.46
N PRO A 92 -17.96 15.15 -13.93
CA PRO A 92 -18.27 13.72 -13.91
C PRO A 92 -17.28 12.86 -14.70
N ASN A 93 -16.64 13.42 -15.73
CA ASN A 93 -15.74 12.69 -16.62
C ASN A 93 -14.25 12.87 -16.30
N THR A 94 -13.89 13.78 -15.40
CA THR A 94 -12.47 14.14 -15.16
C THR A 94 -12.09 14.10 -13.68
N TRP A 95 -13.05 13.93 -12.77
CA TRP A 95 -12.77 13.99 -11.33
C TRP A 95 -11.75 12.93 -10.89
N TYR A 96 -11.81 11.73 -11.47
CA TYR A 96 -10.94 10.62 -11.09
C TYR A 96 -9.48 10.92 -11.45
N ASP A 97 -9.23 11.31 -12.70
CA ASP A 97 -7.88 11.69 -13.15
C ASP A 97 -7.37 12.92 -12.40
N THR A 98 -8.26 13.85 -12.05
CA THR A 98 -7.88 15.02 -11.23
C THR A 98 -7.50 14.60 -9.81
N LEU A 99 -8.24 13.67 -9.20
CA LEU A 99 -7.98 13.16 -7.86
C LEU A 99 -6.57 12.56 -7.77
N TYR A 100 -6.24 11.67 -8.70
CA TYR A 100 -4.96 10.96 -8.72
C TYR A 100 -3.82 11.73 -9.39
N GLY A 101 -4.12 12.78 -10.16
CA GLY A 101 -3.13 13.58 -10.88
C GLY A 101 -2.76 14.90 -10.21
N SER A 102 -3.65 15.49 -9.40
CA SER A 102 -3.37 16.78 -8.74
C SER A 102 -3.95 16.94 -7.35
N LEU A 103 -5.24 16.69 -7.11
CA LEU A 103 -5.88 16.95 -5.82
C LEU A 103 -5.28 16.12 -4.68
N GLY A 104 -4.88 14.89 -5.00
CA GLY A 104 -4.22 13.98 -4.07
C GLY A 104 -2.79 14.37 -3.68
N PHE A 105 -2.15 15.34 -4.37
CA PHE A 105 -0.79 15.78 -4.05
C PHE A 105 -0.81 17.07 -3.24
N ILE A 106 -0.72 16.93 -1.93
CA ILE A 106 -0.85 18.05 -1.00
C ILE A 106 0.53 18.62 -0.68
N PRO A 107 0.78 19.94 -0.85
CA PRO A 107 2.02 20.55 -0.41
C PRO A 107 2.32 20.24 1.06
N THR A 108 3.56 19.87 1.38
CA THR A 108 3.92 19.37 2.72
C THR A 108 3.52 20.31 3.85
N GLN A 109 3.60 21.62 3.64
CA GLN A 109 3.13 22.60 4.62
C GLN A 109 1.63 22.52 4.88
N ALA A 110 0.83 22.44 3.82
CA ALA A 110 -0.63 22.33 3.94
C ALA A 110 -1.04 20.99 4.56
N PHE A 111 -0.32 19.90 4.25
CA PHE A 111 -0.53 18.59 4.85
C PHE A 111 -0.35 18.62 6.37
N TRP A 112 0.78 19.12 6.86
CA TRP A 112 1.04 19.15 8.30
C TRP A 112 0.12 20.09 9.06
N GLN A 113 -0.35 21.16 8.43
CA GLN A 113 -1.30 22.10 9.03
C GLN A 113 -2.72 21.53 9.18
N ARG A 114 -3.18 20.74 8.20
CA ARG A 114 -4.60 20.32 8.11
C ARG A 114 -4.80 18.85 8.45
N ASP A 115 -4.01 17.99 7.81
CA ASP A 115 -4.23 16.54 7.76
C ASP A 115 -3.39 15.77 8.78
N GLY A 116 -2.18 16.25 9.05
CA GLY A 116 -1.23 15.54 9.92
C GLY A 116 -1.82 15.19 11.28
N ARG A 117 -2.57 16.11 11.91
CA ARG A 117 -3.20 15.85 13.22
C ARG A 117 -4.32 14.80 13.17
N LEU A 118 -5.02 14.68 12.03
CA LEU A 118 -6.12 13.73 11.85
C LEU A 118 -5.55 12.33 11.62
N ILE A 119 -4.47 12.24 10.85
CA ILE A 119 -3.78 10.98 10.54
C ILE A 119 -3.02 10.46 11.75
N PHE A 120 -2.28 11.33 12.45
CA PHE A 120 -1.44 10.99 13.59
C PHE A 120 -2.16 11.28 14.92
N ASP A 121 -3.34 10.69 15.08
CA ASP A 121 -4.08 10.69 16.33
C ASP A 121 -3.34 9.93 17.46
N ALA A 122 -3.90 9.97 18.67
CA ALA A 122 -3.30 9.32 19.85
C ALA A 122 -3.07 7.81 19.64
N LYS A 123 -3.99 7.13 18.94
CA LYS A 123 -3.91 5.69 18.69
C LYS A 123 -2.81 5.34 17.68
N THR A 124 -2.63 6.16 16.66
CA THR A 124 -1.57 6.03 15.68
C THR A 124 -0.22 6.29 16.34
N LYS A 125 -0.11 7.39 17.09
CA LYS A 125 1.11 7.79 17.81
C LYS A 125 1.62 6.73 18.79
N SER A 126 0.72 6.02 19.48
CA SER A 126 1.10 4.94 20.40
C SER A 126 1.66 3.69 19.69
N ARG A 127 1.43 3.55 18.39
CA ARG A 127 1.87 2.40 17.59
C ARG A 127 3.10 2.68 16.71
N LEU A 128 3.48 3.95 16.50
CA LEU A 128 4.56 4.35 15.59
C LEU A 128 5.95 3.75 15.87
N LEU A 129 6.23 3.37 17.12
CA LEU A 129 7.50 2.74 17.52
C LEU A 129 7.33 1.30 18.01
N ASN A 130 6.12 0.74 17.91
CA ASN A 130 5.85 -0.64 18.30
C ASN A 130 6.20 -1.59 17.14
N SER A 131 7.34 -2.26 17.21
CA SER A 131 7.81 -3.15 16.15
C SER A 131 6.87 -4.31 15.82
N ALA A 132 6.01 -4.73 16.76
CA ALA A 132 5.00 -5.76 16.52
C ALA A 132 3.79 -5.26 15.71
N LYS A 133 3.66 -3.95 15.53
CA LYS A 133 2.61 -3.31 14.73
C LYS A 133 3.12 -2.77 13.38
N LEU A 134 4.40 -2.98 13.07
CA LEU A 134 5.04 -2.38 11.91
C LEU A 134 5.54 -3.45 10.93
N ARG A 135 5.24 -3.25 9.65
CA ARG A 135 5.85 -3.98 8.54
C ARG A 135 6.52 -2.99 7.59
N PHE A 136 7.73 -3.30 7.17
CA PHE A 136 8.46 -2.53 6.16
C PHE A 136 8.41 -3.30 4.84
N ALA A 137 8.05 -2.63 3.75
CA ALA A 137 7.90 -3.25 2.44
C ALA A 137 8.43 -2.35 1.32
N ALA A 138 8.81 -2.97 0.21
CA ALA A 138 9.03 -2.25 -1.05
C ALA A 138 7.67 -1.95 -1.68
N ASN A 139 7.52 -0.75 -2.23
CA ASN A 139 6.26 -0.27 -2.81
C ASN A 139 6.43 0.18 -4.26
N ASP A 140 7.45 -0.35 -4.96
CA ASP A 140 7.74 0.02 -6.34
C ASP A 140 6.61 -0.37 -7.31
N HIS A 141 5.81 -1.38 -6.96
CA HIS A 141 4.63 -1.79 -7.73
C HIS A 141 3.55 -0.71 -7.78
N ASN A 142 3.46 0.17 -6.78
CA ASN A 142 2.56 1.33 -6.75
C ASN A 142 3.25 2.66 -7.07
N LYS A 143 4.51 2.63 -7.54
CA LYS A 143 5.33 3.84 -7.77
C LYS A 143 4.66 4.86 -8.68
N ALA A 144 3.86 4.41 -9.65
CA ALA A 144 3.13 5.31 -10.55
C ALA A 144 2.25 6.33 -9.80
N GLY A 145 1.67 5.95 -8.65
CA GLY A 145 0.89 6.85 -7.80
C GLY A 145 1.69 7.93 -7.07
N TYR A 146 3.03 7.92 -7.20
CA TYR A 146 3.94 8.90 -6.60
C TYR A 146 4.69 9.74 -7.65
N VAL A 147 4.42 9.52 -8.94
CA VAL A 147 5.02 10.31 -10.02
C VAL A 147 4.26 11.62 -10.16
N ALA A 148 4.89 12.70 -9.71
CA ALA A 148 4.34 14.05 -9.75
C ALA A 148 5.47 15.09 -9.74
N PRO A 149 5.27 16.29 -10.30
CA PRO A 149 6.30 17.34 -10.32
C PRO A 149 6.87 17.72 -8.95
N CYS A 150 6.07 17.58 -7.90
CA CYS A 150 6.45 17.90 -6.52
C CYS A 150 7.01 16.72 -5.72
N LEU A 151 7.08 15.52 -6.32
CA LEU A 151 7.49 14.29 -5.64
C LEU A 151 8.53 13.46 -6.42
N ILE A 152 8.11 12.70 -7.43
CA ILE A 152 8.99 11.97 -8.34
C ILE A 152 8.79 12.51 -9.74
N LEU A 153 9.83 13.13 -10.32
CA LEU A 153 9.76 13.60 -11.70
C LEU A 153 9.62 12.41 -12.66
N PRO A 154 8.84 12.53 -13.76
CA PRO A 154 8.69 11.44 -14.73
C PRO A 154 10.03 10.88 -15.24
N ALA A 155 11.01 11.74 -15.51
CA ALA A 155 12.35 11.35 -15.94
C ALA A 155 13.14 10.52 -14.89
N GLN A 156 12.74 10.56 -13.62
CA GLN A 156 13.37 9.86 -12.50
C GLN A 156 12.58 8.63 -12.07
N ALA A 157 11.39 8.40 -12.61
CA ALA A 157 10.49 7.35 -12.14
C ALA A 157 11.13 5.95 -12.25
N ALA A 158 11.89 5.67 -13.31
CA ALA A 158 12.53 4.36 -13.50
C ALA A 158 13.56 4.04 -12.41
N SER A 159 14.40 5.00 -12.01
CA SER A 159 15.49 4.81 -11.04
C SER A 159 15.11 5.09 -9.59
N THR A 160 13.94 5.68 -9.35
CA THR A 160 13.46 5.98 -8.01
C THR A 160 12.81 4.75 -7.39
N HIS A 161 13.12 4.51 -6.11
CA HIS A 161 12.50 3.46 -5.31
C HIS A 161 11.56 4.05 -4.26
N VAL A 162 10.36 3.47 -4.16
CA VAL A 162 9.35 3.78 -3.15
C VAL A 162 9.24 2.61 -2.20
N TYR A 163 9.18 2.92 -0.92
CA TYR A 163 9.00 1.97 0.15
C TYR A 163 7.81 2.40 1.00
N GLU A 164 7.34 1.50 1.83
CA GLU A 164 6.29 1.83 2.78
C GLU A 164 6.56 1.22 4.15
N VAL A 165 6.03 1.91 5.15
CA VAL A 165 5.87 1.39 6.50
C VAL A 165 4.38 1.21 6.73
N LEU A 166 3.96 -0.04 6.90
CA LEU A 166 2.58 -0.39 7.22
C LEU A 166 2.46 -0.47 8.74
N LEU A 167 1.55 0.30 9.29
CA LEU A 167 1.19 0.31 10.70
C LEU A 167 -0.17 -0.36 10.86
N THR A 168 -0.24 -1.47 11.57
CA THR A 168 -1.52 -2.08 11.95
C THR A 168 -2.24 -1.14 12.91
N TYR A 169 -3.34 -0.53 12.48
CA TYR A 169 -4.12 0.45 13.21
C TYR A 169 -5.30 -0.21 13.96
N ILE A 170 -6.05 -1.07 13.28
CA ILE A 170 -7.02 -1.99 13.90
C ILE A 170 -6.45 -3.39 13.77
N ASP A 171 -6.41 -4.11 14.89
CA ASP A 171 -5.89 -5.47 14.89
C ASP A 171 -6.92 -6.41 14.26
N PRO A 172 -6.50 -7.35 13.39
CA PRO A 172 -7.42 -8.33 12.84
C PRO A 172 -7.97 -9.23 13.95
N TYR A 173 -9.21 -9.69 13.80
CA TYR A 173 -9.82 -10.55 14.81
C TYR A 173 -9.01 -11.85 14.99
N PRO A 174 -8.73 -12.29 16.24
CA PRO A 174 -8.00 -13.52 16.49
C PRO A 174 -8.65 -14.72 15.79
N GLY A 175 -7.88 -15.47 15.01
CA GLY A 175 -8.37 -16.67 14.32
C GLY A 175 -9.07 -16.42 12.98
N GLY A 176 -9.01 -15.20 12.42
CA GLY A 176 -9.44 -14.92 11.04
C GLY A 176 -10.94 -15.05 10.78
N ARG A 177 -11.75 -15.07 11.84
CA ARG A 177 -13.22 -15.09 11.77
C ARG A 177 -13.76 -13.76 12.30
N GLY A 178 -13.71 -12.70 11.49
CA GLY A 178 -14.14 -11.35 11.89
C GLY A 178 -13.60 -10.25 10.97
N GLU A 179 -13.60 -9.02 11.49
CA GLU A 179 -13.10 -7.81 10.81
C GLU A 179 -11.65 -7.99 10.30
N GLU A 180 -11.39 -7.58 9.06
CA GLU A 180 -10.12 -7.75 8.34
C GLU A 180 -8.94 -6.99 9.01
N GLY A 181 -9.26 -6.08 9.93
CA GLY A 181 -8.32 -5.17 10.56
C GLY A 181 -8.36 -3.82 9.87
N MET A 182 -7.29 -3.05 10.02
CA MET A 182 -7.03 -1.86 9.22
C MET A 182 -5.56 -1.49 9.37
N GLN A 183 -4.92 -1.14 8.27
CA GLN A 183 -3.56 -0.61 8.25
C GLN A 183 -3.53 0.84 7.79
N LYS A 184 -2.56 1.59 8.32
CA LYS A 184 -2.13 2.87 7.78
C LYS A 184 -0.81 2.65 7.04
N ALA A 185 -0.77 2.97 5.76
CA ALA A 185 0.42 2.87 4.94
C ALA A 185 1.11 4.24 4.87
N PHE A 186 2.39 4.29 5.21
CA PHE A 186 3.22 5.48 5.14
C PHE A 186 4.32 5.28 4.09
N ALA A 187 4.20 5.97 2.97
CA ALA A 187 5.15 5.84 1.87
C ALA A 187 6.38 6.73 2.07
N PHE A 188 7.53 6.21 1.65
CA PHE A 188 8.81 6.89 1.67
C PHE A 188 9.52 6.75 0.33
N VAL A 189 10.05 7.86 -0.17
CA VAL A 189 10.89 7.89 -1.37
C VAL A 189 12.36 8.03 -0.96
N LYS A 190 13.26 7.24 -1.57
CA LYS A 190 14.70 7.38 -1.34
C LYS A 190 15.25 8.56 -2.14
N THR A 191 15.82 9.55 -1.45
CA THR A 191 16.49 10.71 -2.06
C THR A 191 17.98 10.72 -1.73
N LYS A 192 18.74 11.63 -2.35
CA LYS A 192 20.15 11.88 -1.99
C LYS A 192 20.33 12.31 -0.53
N GLN A 193 19.29 12.89 0.09
CA GLN A 193 19.28 13.31 1.49
C GLN A 193 18.73 12.24 2.44
N GLY A 194 18.54 11.01 1.95
CA GLY A 194 17.88 9.92 2.66
C GLY A 194 16.40 9.77 2.31
N TYR A 195 15.70 8.93 3.08
CA TYR A 195 14.28 8.68 2.90
C TYR A 195 13.44 9.90 3.30
N LYS A 196 12.47 10.24 2.46
CA LYS A 196 11.50 11.31 2.71
C LYS A 196 10.08 10.74 2.73
N PHE A 197 9.29 11.09 3.73
CA PHE A 197 7.87 10.76 3.80
C PHE A 197 7.14 11.43 2.64
N CYS A 198 6.40 10.64 1.85
CA CYS A 198 5.84 11.08 0.59
C CYS A 198 4.39 10.68 0.36
N GLY A 199 3.79 9.88 1.23
CA GLY A 199 2.38 9.55 1.05
C GLY A 199 1.75 8.80 2.20
N TYR A 200 0.44 8.87 2.24
CA TYR A 200 -0.39 8.22 3.23
C TYR A 200 -1.62 7.61 2.56
N SER A 201 -1.98 6.41 2.98
CA SER A 201 -3.27 5.80 2.67
C SER A 201 -3.71 4.85 3.78
N THR A 202 -4.97 4.48 3.76
CA THR A 202 -5.54 3.40 4.57
C THR A 202 -5.73 2.14 3.72
N ILE A 203 -5.55 0.97 4.35
CA ILE A 203 -5.76 -0.34 3.75
C ILE A 203 -6.68 -1.12 4.70
N PRO A 204 -7.86 -1.59 4.24
CA PRO A 204 -8.72 -2.48 5.00
C PRO A 204 -7.99 -3.77 5.42
#